data_AF-A0A0X1S0H0-F1
#
_entry.id   AF-A0A0X1S0H0-F1
#
_cell.length_a   1.000
_cell.length_b   1.000
_cell.length_c   1.000
_cell.angle_alpha   90.00
_cell.angle_beta   90.00
_cell.angle_gamma   90.00
#
_symmetry.space_group_name_H-M   'P 1'
#
loop_
_entity.id
_entity.type
_entity.pdbx_description
1 polymer ?
#
loop_
_entity_poly.entity_id
_entity_poly.type
_entity_poly.pdbx_seq_one_letter_code
_entity_poly.pdbx_strand_id
1 'polypeptide(L)'
;MRNTFKQVLYVVLFAMLMTCTIGTAAQAATKPAIKGATTKTITLGGTFDPKKGVTAVDAKGKSLTKKIKITGKANTNKVGTYTYMYQVTISKKQTLKVKRKVIVKAKSYKLKEDTRPFTVKGGYGRHALKKAGTTLSLIEKSTGGWYKTSANHWIKTGLVGDYVFIHETKPVYATSSTKTSSGKATYGISKVEGTSIKNKRIKIASGWITAPPYIDPFVSKGIQAQQDEILKIMNAERAKVGAQPLVKDETLSKIAVLRAYDMITHRYFSHYATSTYGPYYTLVNQWNYWYWASGENIAAGASSAAQYMNMWMNSPGHKANILNKNYNRVGVGVVKSPTTGWYSSVATQVFAQQ
;
A
#
# COMPACT_ATOMS: atom_id res chain seq x y z
N MET A 1 40.77 108.76 -4.07
CA MET A 1 39.95 109.96 -4.38
C MET A 1 38.84 109.54 -5.33
N ARG A 2 37.66 110.19 -5.25
CA ARG A 2 36.61 110.29 -6.30
C ARG A 2 36.05 108.96 -6.86
N ASN A 3 34.79 108.64 -6.55
CA ASN A 3 33.61 108.89 -7.42
C ASN A 3 33.27 107.64 -8.26
N THR A 4 32.04 107.33 -8.67
CA THR A 4 30.75 108.06 -8.64
C THR A 4 29.59 107.06 -8.79
N PHE A 5 28.42 107.39 -8.22
CA PHE A 5 27.04 107.17 -8.75
C PHE A 5 26.70 105.82 -9.41
N LYS A 6 25.79 105.00 -8.86
CA LYS A 6 24.32 105.19 -8.93
C LYS A 6 23.79 105.63 -10.31
N GLN A 7 23.22 104.70 -11.06
CA GLN A 7 21.93 104.95 -11.72
C GLN A 7 21.11 103.67 -11.81
N VAL A 8 19.80 103.80 -11.55
CA VAL A 8 18.78 102.76 -11.63
C VAL A 8 17.82 103.20 -12.71
N LEU A 9 17.51 102.34 -13.68
CA LEU A 9 16.30 102.50 -14.50
C LEU A 9 15.73 101.14 -14.93
N TYR A 10 14.40 101.04 -14.85
CA TYR A 10 13.58 99.85 -15.11
C TYR A 10 13.11 99.80 -16.57
N VAL A 11 13.23 98.65 -17.25
CA VAL A 11 12.25 98.07 -18.22
C VAL A 11 12.51 96.54 -18.20
N VAL A 12 11.73 95.71 -17.49
CA VAL A 12 10.41 95.14 -17.83
C VAL A 12 10.43 94.13 -19.00
N LEU A 13 10.20 92.87 -18.64
CA LEU A 13 9.74 91.71 -19.44
C LEU A 13 10.43 91.37 -20.78
N PHE A 14 11.19 90.27 -20.77
CA PHE A 14 10.84 89.16 -21.66
C PHE A 14 11.05 87.82 -20.93
N ALA A 15 10.04 86.96 -20.92
CA ALA A 15 10.07 85.68 -20.23
C ALA A 15 10.88 84.65 -21.05
N MET A 16 12.20 84.62 -20.85
CA MET A 16 13.02 83.55 -21.41
C MET A 16 12.90 82.32 -20.52
N LEU A 17 12.41 81.22 -21.10
CA LEU A 17 12.36 79.88 -20.49
C LEU A 17 13.78 79.37 -20.22
N MET A 18 14.39 79.87 -19.14
CA MET A 18 15.60 79.30 -18.56
C MET A 18 15.20 77.96 -17.96
N THR A 19 15.32 76.91 -18.78
CA THR A 19 15.13 75.54 -18.34
C THR A 19 16.11 75.29 -17.21
N CYS A 20 15.59 75.24 -15.98
CA CYS A 20 16.33 74.73 -14.84
C CYS A 20 16.71 73.29 -15.18
N THR A 21 17.91 73.11 -15.72
CA THR A 21 18.57 71.83 -15.83
C THR A 21 18.84 71.40 -14.40
N ILE A 22 17.84 70.73 -13.82
CA ILE A 22 17.95 70.04 -12.55
C ILE A 22 19.17 69.13 -12.69
N GLY A 23 20.29 69.58 -12.15
CA GLY A 23 21.53 68.82 -12.10
C GLY A 23 21.19 67.53 -11.40
N THR A 24 21.14 66.44 -12.15
CA THR A 24 20.57 65.19 -11.67
C THR A 24 21.37 64.76 -10.46
N ALA A 25 20.72 64.78 -9.29
CA ALA A 25 21.35 64.47 -8.02
C ALA A 25 22.14 63.18 -8.18
N ALA A 26 23.47 63.26 -7.99
CA ALA A 26 24.39 62.20 -8.38
C ALA A 26 23.99 60.91 -7.65
N GLN A 27 23.30 60.02 -8.37
CA GLN A 27 22.64 58.86 -7.80
C GLN A 27 23.68 58.04 -7.06
N ALA A 28 23.59 58.02 -5.71
CA ALA A 28 24.57 57.38 -4.85
C ALA A 28 24.87 55.98 -5.38
N ALA A 29 26.14 55.72 -5.69
CA ALA A 29 26.55 54.57 -6.50
C ALA A 29 26.23 53.25 -5.78
N THR A 30 25.03 52.73 -6.05
CA THR A 30 24.56 51.47 -5.48
C THR A 30 25.51 50.34 -5.89
N LYS A 31 25.72 49.34 -5.03
CA LYS A 31 26.47 48.15 -5.46
C LYS A 31 25.61 47.37 -6.46
N PRO A 32 26.12 46.99 -7.65
CA PRO A 32 25.40 46.13 -8.58
C PRO A 32 24.92 44.85 -7.89
N ALA A 33 23.66 44.47 -8.09
CA ALA A 33 23.03 43.40 -7.33
C ALA A 33 21.99 42.60 -8.13
N ILE A 34 21.82 41.33 -7.75
CA ILE A 34 20.70 40.48 -8.15
C ILE A 34 19.80 40.30 -6.92
N LYS A 35 18.51 40.63 -7.03
CA LYS A 35 17.53 40.59 -5.93
C LYS A 35 16.43 39.54 -6.20
N GLY A 36 15.75 39.08 -5.15
CA GLY A 36 14.60 38.16 -5.25
C GLY A 36 14.94 36.67 -5.44
N ALA A 37 16.22 36.31 -5.58
CA ALA A 37 16.71 34.94 -5.72
C ALA A 37 16.69 34.13 -4.39
N THR A 38 15.64 34.28 -3.58
CA THR A 38 15.48 33.60 -2.27
C THR A 38 15.01 32.16 -2.41
N THR A 39 15.30 31.34 -1.38
CA THR A 39 14.88 29.94 -1.31
C THR A 39 13.38 29.80 -1.50
N LYS A 40 12.94 28.83 -2.31
CA LYS A 40 11.52 28.48 -2.49
C LYS A 40 11.29 27.00 -2.24
N THR A 41 10.07 26.69 -1.81
CA THR A 41 9.60 25.32 -1.56
C THR A 41 8.41 25.04 -2.45
N ILE A 42 8.40 23.88 -3.10
CA ILE A 42 7.29 23.36 -3.91
C ILE A 42 7.03 21.90 -3.53
N THR A 43 5.84 21.38 -3.85
CA THR A 43 5.52 19.95 -3.72
C THR A 43 5.92 19.18 -4.97
N LEU A 44 6.10 17.86 -4.82
CA LEU A 44 6.41 16.93 -5.91
C LEU A 44 5.44 17.09 -7.10
N GLY A 45 6.01 17.32 -8.29
CA GLY A 45 5.28 17.57 -9.54
C GLY A 45 4.75 19.00 -9.71
N GLY A 46 5.02 19.90 -8.77
CA GLY A 46 4.64 21.32 -8.86
C GLY A 46 5.45 22.11 -9.89
N THR A 47 4.95 23.29 -10.25
CA THR A 47 5.60 24.22 -11.18
C THR A 47 6.49 25.24 -10.45
N PHE A 48 7.53 25.70 -11.13
CA PHE A 48 8.41 26.76 -10.63
C PHE A 48 8.96 27.57 -11.80
N ASP A 49 8.69 28.88 -11.81
CA ASP A 49 9.32 29.83 -12.74
C ASP A 49 10.57 30.44 -12.09
N PRO A 50 11.79 30.19 -12.62
CA PRO A 50 13.01 30.78 -12.09
C PRO A 50 13.10 32.30 -12.32
N LYS A 51 12.43 32.86 -13.33
CA LYS A 51 12.45 34.31 -13.60
C LYS A 51 11.51 35.09 -12.68
N LYS A 52 10.40 34.49 -12.24
CA LYS A 52 9.38 35.16 -11.41
C LYS A 52 9.98 35.78 -10.14
N GLY A 53 9.88 37.11 -10.07
CA GLY A 53 10.33 37.91 -8.93
C GLY A 53 11.84 38.11 -8.81
N VAL A 54 12.64 37.78 -9.83
CA VAL A 54 14.10 38.00 -9.82
C VAL A 54 14.46 39.20 -10.70
N THR A 55 15.23 40.14 -10.15
CA THR A 55 15.65 41.37 -10.83
C THR A 55 17.15 41.62 -10.66
N ALA A 56 17.74 42.41 -11.55
CA ALA A 56 19.13 42.84 -11.46
C ALA A 56 19.30 44.30 -11.90
N VAL A 57 20.20 45.02 -11.22
CA VAL A 57 20.54 46.42 -11.49
C VAL A 57 22.05 46.63 -11.52
N ASP A 58 22.53 47.57 -12.32
CA ASP A 58 23.91 48.06 -12.28
C ASP A 58 24.13 49.09 -11.16
N ALA A 59 25.32 49.69 -11.10
CA ALA A 59 25.67 50.61 -10.03
C ALA A 59 24.88 51.93 -10.05
N LYS A 60 24.35 52.30 -11.24
CA LYS A 60 23.55 53.50 -11.48
C LYS A 60 22.04 53.19 -11.42
N GLY A 61 21.67 52.01 -10.91
CA GLY A 61 20.27 51.57 -10.82
C GLY A 61 19.65 51.09 -12.14
N LYS A 62 20.38 51.10 -13.26
CA LYS A 62 19.84 50.71 -14.57
C LYS A 62 19.52 49.21 -14.58
N SER A 63 18.31 48.85 -15.02
CA SER A 63 17.88 47.46 -15.04
C SER A 63 18.71 46.61 -15.99
N LEU A 64 19.37 45.60 -15.43
CA LEU A 64 20.05 44.52 -16.15
C LEU A 64 19.20 43.24 -16.17
N THR A 65 17.94 43.29 -15.73
CA THR A 65 17.08 42.10 -15.54
C THR A 65 16.94 41.24 -16.80
N LYS A 66 16.82 41.86 -17.98
CA LYS A 66 16.80 41.14 -19.29
C LYS A 66 18.12 40.44 -19.63
N LYS A 67 19.24 40.83 -19.01
CA LYS A 67 20.58 40.24 -19.21
C LYS A 67 20.93 39.12 -18.20
N ILE A 68 20.02 38.79 -17.27
CA ILE A 68 20.26 37.70 -16.31
C ILE A 68 20.31 36.36 -17.05
N LYS A 69 21.49 35.74 -17.04
CA LYS A 69 21.69 34.35 -17.45
C LYS A 69 21.39 33.46 -16.25
N ILE A 70 20.37 32.61 -16.36
CA ILE A 70 20.03 31.64 -15.32
C ILE A 70 20.57 30.28 -15.74
N THR A 71 21.37 29.65 -14.89
CA THR A 71 21.87 28.29 -15.07
C THR A 71 21.42 27.39 -13.91
N GLY A 72 21.44 26.07 -14.13
CA GLY A 72 20.81 25.09 -13.24
C GLY A 72 19.30 24.94 -13.51
N LYS A 73 18.75 23.80 -13.07
CA LYS A 73 17.34 23.43 -13.25
C LYS A 73 16.90 22.50 -12.11
N ALA A 74 15.75 22.75 -11.50
CA ALA A 74 15.16 21.82 -10.54
C ALA A 74 14.46 20.66 -11.25
N ASN A 75 14.66 19.43 -10.77
CA ASN A 75 13.81 18.31 -11.14
C ASN A 75 12.59 18.29 -10.21
N THR A 76 11.50 18.93 -10.63
CA THR A 76 10.28 19.02 -9.80
C THR A 76 9.59 17.66 -9.60
N ASN A 77 9.94 16.64 -10.39
CA ASN A 77 9.45 15.27 -10.27
C ASN A 77 10.27 14.41 -9.29
N LYS A 78 11.21 14.98 -8.53
CA LYS A 78 11.97 14.27 -7.49
C LYS A 78 12.19 15.15 -6.27
N VAL A 79 11.98 14.59 -5.08
CA VAL A 79 12.25 15.25 -3.80
C VAL A 79 13.75 15.54 -3.67
N GLY A 80 14.09 16.74 -3.22
CA GLY A 80 15.47 17.19 -3.10
C GLY A 80 15.61 18.71 -3.04
N THR A 81 16.85 19.18 -2.89
CA THR A 81 17.18 20.61 -2.94
C THR A 81 18.01 20.90 -4.18
N TYR A 82 17.48 21.71 -5.08
CA TYR A 82 18.11 22.09 -6.34
C TYR A 82 18.65 23.50 -6.27
N THR A 83 19.77 23.79 -6.94
CA THR A 83 20.35 25.14 -6.97
C THR A 83 20.30 25.72 -8.38
N TYR A 84 19.71 26.90 -8.50
CA TYR A 84 19.87 27.77 -9.68
C TYR A 84 20.98 28.79 -9.41
N MET A 85 21.77 29.11 -10.42
CA MET A 85 22.75 30.19 -10.39
C MET A 85 22.33 31.30 -11.35
N TYR A 86 22.13 32.48 -10.80
CA TYR A 86 21.77 33.69 -11.55
C TYR A 86 23.04 34.48 -11.77
N GLN A 87 23.38 34.73 -13.03
CA GLN A 87 24.58 35.43 -13.44
C GLN A 87 24.23 36.66 -14.28
N VAL A 88 24.89 37.78 -14.01
CA VAL A 88 24.80 38.95 -14.89
C VAL A 88 26.19 39.56 -15.06
N THR A 89 26.59 39.78 -16.32
CA THR A 89 27.87 40.38 -16.69
C THR A 89 27.63 41.87 -16.97
N ILE A 90 28.35 42.72 -16.25
CA ILE A 90 28.19 44.18 -16.24
C ILE A 90 29.19 44.82 -17.19
N SER A 91 30.43 44.31 -17.18
CA SER A 91 31.54 44.72 -18.06
C SER A 91 32.44 43.51 -18.35
N LYS A 92 33.42 43.66 -19.27
CA LYS A 92 34.34 42.57 -19.67
C LYS A 92 35.06 41.86 -18.50
N LYS A 93 35.22 42.52 -17.34
CA LYS A 93 35.87 41.97 -16.13
C LYS A 93 34.93 41.74 -14.95
N GLN A 94 33.68 42.23 -14.97
CA GLN A 94 32.79 42.19 -13.80
C GLN A 94 31.52 41.36 -14.06
N THR A 95 31.34 40.31 -13.26
CA THR A 95 30.18 39.41 -13.31
C THR A 95 29.70 39.09 -11.90
N LEU A 96 28.40 39.29 -11.63
CA LEU A 96 27.76 38.85 -10.39
C LEU A 96 27.22 37.43 -10.52
N LYS A 97 27.23 36.67 -9.43
CA LYS A 97 26.61 35.34 -9.32
C LYS A 97 25.84 35.22 -7.99
N VAL A 98 24.59 34.77 -8.04
CA VAL A 98 23.77 34.47 -6.84
C VAL A 98 23.17 33.08 -6.96
N LYS A 99 23.22 32.29 -5.89
CA LYS A 99 22.62 30.94 -5.80
C LYS A 99 21.22 31.00 -5.17
N ARG A 100 20.24 30.35 -5.77
CA ARG A 100 18.88 30.16 -5.24
C ARG A 100 18.60 28.68 -5.00
N LYS A 101 18.18 28.30 -3.80
CA LYS A 101 17.73 26.94 -3.50
C LYS A 101 16.24 26.76 -3.84
N VAL A 102 15.88 25.62 -4.41
CA VAL A 102 14.50 25.19 -4.64
C VAL A 102 14.32 23.81 -4.02
N ILE A 103 13.51 23.73 -2.97
CA ILE A 103 13.25 22.52 -2.21
C ILE A 103 11.96 21.88 -2.74
N VAL A 104 12.06 20.65 -3.23
CA VAL A 104 10.90 19.83 -3.63
C VAL A 104 10.55 18.92 -2.45
N LYS A 105 9.39 19.14 -1.81
CA LYS A 105 8.86 18.32 -0.73
C LYS A 105 8.02 17.15 -1.24
N ALA A 106 8.01 16.06 -0.47
CA ALA A 106 7.18 14.89 -0.75
C ALA A 106 5.69 15.25 -0.77
N LYS A 107 4.89 14.48 -1.53
CA LYS A 107 3.43 14.57 -1.50
C LYS A 107 2.89 13.43 -0.64
N SER A 108 2.17 13.76 0.43
CA SER A 108 1.55 12.77 1.31
C SER A 108 0.12 12.44 0.88
N TYR A 109 -0.28 11.17 1.03
CA TYR A 109 -1.62 10.69 0.71
C TYR A 109 -2.10 9.70 1.78
N LYS A 110 -3.23 9.99 2.44
CA LYS A 110 -3.88 9.03 3.34
C LYS A 110 -4.68 8.04 2.51
N LEU A 111 -4.38 6.75 2.66
CA LEU A 111 -5.17 5.68 2.05
C LEU A 111 -6.58 5.67 2.65
N LYS A 112 -7.58 5.65 1.78
CA LYS A 112 -8.96 5.36 2.12
C LYS A 112 -9.21 3.86 1.92
N GLU A 113 -10.21 3.34 2.61
CA GLU A 113 -10.80 2.05 2.28
C GLU A 113 -11.57 2.18 0.95
N ASP A 114 -11.45 1.17 0.08
CA ASP A 114 -12.17 1.08 -1.19
C ASP A 114 -12.57 -0.38 -1.39
N THR A 115 -13.88 -0.64 -1.40
CA THR A 115 -14.47 -1.98 -1.44
C THR A 115 -14.84 -2.42 -2.86
N ARG A 116 -14.54 -1.60 -3.87
CA ARG A 116 -14.90 -1.89 -5.26
C ARG A 116 -13.93 -2.90 -5.89
N PRO A 117 -14.43 -3.88 -6.67
CA PRO A 117 -13.57 -4.78 -7.43
C PRO A 117 -12.77 -3.99 -8.48
N PHE A 118 -11.47 -4.29 -8.60
CA PHE A 118 -10.57 -3.70 -9.60
C PHE A 118 -9.82 -4.80 -10.38
N THR A 119 -9.46 -4.52 -11.63
CA THR A 119 -8.67 -5.44 -12.45
C THR A 119 -7.17 -5.10 -12.40
N VAL A 120 -6.34 -6.07 -12.06
CA VAL A 120 -4.87 -5.95 -12.14
C VAL A 120 -4.42 -5.89 -13.60
N LYS A 121 -4.12 -4.71 -14.14
CA LYS A 121 -3.35 -4.61 -15.40
C LYS A 121 -1.85 -4.52 -15.05
N GLY A 122 -1.12 -5.56 -15.45
CA GLY A 122 0.21 -5.87 -14.93
C GLY A 122 1.29 -4.79 -15.14
N GLY A 123 2.23 -4.76 -14.20
CA GLY A 123 3.47 -4.01 -14.24
C GLY A 123 4.37 -4.49 -13.10
N TYR A 124 5.69 -4.54 -13.30
CA TYR A 124 6.63 -5.05 -12.30
C TYR A 124 6.68 -4.15 -11.06
N GLY A 125 6.25 -4.68 -9.90
CA GLY A 125 6.30 -3.98 -8.61
C GLY A 125 5.83 -4.86 -7.44
N ARG A 126 6.29 -4.55 -6.22
CA ARG A 126 5.76 -5.16 -4.99
C ARG A 126 4.47 -4.45 -4.59
N HIS A 127 3.33 -5.14 -4.64
CA HIS A 127 2.02 -4.57 -4.27
C HIS A 127 1.74 -4.75 -2.78
N ALA A 128 2.43 -3.98 -1.93
CA ALA A 128 2.23 -4.05 -0.49
C ALA A 128 0.83 -3.55 -0.09
N LEU A 129 -0.01 -4.46 0.43
CA LEU A 129 -1.29 -4.09 1.06
C LEU A 129 -1.00 -3.20 2.27
N LYS A 130 -1.76 -2.11 2.42
CA LYS A 130 -1.63 -1.17 3.54
C LYS A 130 -3.01 -0.87 4.11
N LYS A 131 -3.11 -0.91 5.44
CA LYS A 131 -4.35 -0.63 6.18
C LYS A 131 -4.89 0.76 5.82
N ALA A 132 -6.21 0.90 5.71
CA ALA A 132 -6.86 2.19 5.60
C ALA A 132 -6.37 3.16 6.70
N GLY A 133 -6.28 4.45 6.37
CA GLY A 133 -5.67 5.48 7.24
C GLY A 133 -4.14 5.58 7.14
N THR A 134 -3.43 4.58 6.60
CA THR A 134 -1.97 4.66 6.38
C THR A 134 -1.63 5.86 5.49
N THR A 135 -0.66 6.68 5.91
CA THR A 135 -0.16 7.80 5.09
C THR A 135 1.03 7.34 4.25
N LEU A 136 0.88 7.35 2.93
CA LEU A 136 1.98 7.16 1.99
C LEU A 136 2.63 8.51 1.67
N SER A 137 3.97 8.56 1.72
CA SER A 137 4.74 9.72 1.24
C SER A 137 5.38 9.41 -0.11
N LEU A 138 5.06 10.21 -1.12
CA LEU A 138 5.55 10.08 -2.49
C LEU A 138 6.75 11.01 -2.70
N ILE A 139 7.87 10.44 -3.17
CA ILE A 139 9.18 11.12 -3.26
C ILE A 139 9.69 11.31 -4.69
N GLU A 140 9.15 10.56 -5.66
CA GLU A 140 9.54 10.66 -7.07
C GLU A 140 8.33 10.37 -7.97
N LYS A 141 8.25 10.99 -9.15
CA LYS A 141 7.18 10.80 -10.14
C LYS A 141 7.80 10.44 -11.49
N SER A 142 7.34 9.35 -12.12
CA SER A 142 7.76 8.98 -13.47
C SER A 142 6.88 9.63 -14.55
N THR A 143 7.38 9.64 -15.78
CA THR A 143 6.64 10.08 -16.97
C THR A 143 5.38 9.21 -17.23
N GLY A 144 5.42 7.92 -16.91
CA GLY A 144 4.31 6.99 -17.07
C GLY A 144 3.24 7.02 -15.96
N GLY A 145 3.21 8.08 -15.14
CA GLY A 145 2.22 8.24 -14.07
C GLY A 145 2.46 7.38 -12.82
N TRP A 146 3.64 6.78 -12.67
CA TRP A 146 4.01 6.06 -11.44
C TRP A 146 4.62 7.00 -10.41
N TYR A 147 4.50 6.64 -9.13
CA TYR A 147 5.08 7.37 -8.02
C TYR A 147 5.95 6.45 -7.16
N LYS A 148 7.14 6.91 -6.77
CA LYS A 148 8.00 6.20 -5.83
C LYS A 148 7.64 6.63 -4.41
N THR A 149 7.42 5.67 -3.53
CA THR A 149 7.16 5.88 -2.10
C THR A 149 8.46 6.09 -1.33
N SER A 150 8.37 6.67 -0.13
CA SER A 150 9.49 6.74 0.82
C SER A 150 10.06 5.37 1.20
N ALA A 151 9.24 4.31 1.13
CA ALA A 151 9.66 2.91 1.26
C ALA A 151 10.33 2.34 -0.01
N ASN A 152 10.79 3.20 -0.93
CA ASN A 152 11.50 2.88 -2.18
C ASN A 152 10.71 2.05 -3.21
N HIS A 153 9.41 1.81 -3.01
CA HIS A 153 8.57 1.07 -3.96
C HIS A 153 7.86 2.00 -4.95
N TRP A 154 7.83 1.62 -6.23
CA TRP A 154 7.01 2.27 -7.26
C TRP A 154 5.57 1.78 -7.20
N ILE A 155 4.61 2.71 -7.21
CA ILE A 155 3.17 2.44 -7.25
C ILE A 155 2.50 3.20 -8.39
N LYS A 156 1.52 2.54 -9.01
CA LYS A 156 0.47 3.17 -9.80
C LYS A 156 -0.78 3.25 -8.91
N THR A 157 -1.72 4.14 -9.22
CA THR A 157 -2.91 4.34 -8.40
C THR A 157 -3.88 3.14 -8.47
N GLY A 158 -3.88 2.28 -7.42
CA GLY A 158 -5.02 1.44 -6.97
C GLY A 158 -4.96 -0.09 -7.17
N LEU A 159 -4.18 -0.87 -6.39
CA LEU A 159 -4.01 -2.35 -6.58
C LEU A 159 -3.41 -3.17 -5.39
N VAL A 160 -3.86 -4.43 -5.14
CA VAL A 160 -3.68 -5.27 -3.89
C VAL A 160 -3.72 -6.84 -4.13
N GLY A 161 -2.70 -7.67 -3.76
CA GLY A 161 -2.80 -9.14 -3.42
C GLY A 161 -1.79 -10.17 -4.03
N ASP A 162 -1.42 -11.29 -3.33
CA ASP A 162 -0.14 -12.03 -3.63
C ASP A 162 0.00 -13.62 -3.58
N TYR A 163 -0.81 -14.47 -2.90
CA TYR A 163 -0.41 -15.89 -2.51
C TYR A 163 -1.28 -17.10 -3.00
N VAL A 164 -0.71 -18.34 -3.11
CA VAL A 164 -1.37 -19.60 -3.60
C VAL A 164 -0.81 -20.95 -3.03
N PHE A 165 -1.63 -22.03 -2.96
CA PHE A 165 -1.33 -23.40 -2.47
C PHE A 165 -1.17 -24.47 -3.60
N ILE A 166 -0.63 -25.67 -3.30
CA ILE A 166 -0.40 -26.76 -4.29
C ILE A 166 -0.75 -28.14 -3.69
N HIS A 167 -1.45 -28.99 -4.45
CA HIS A 167 -1.70 -30.41 -4.16
C HIS A 167 -1.43 -31.30 -5.40
N GLU A 168 -1.23 -32.61 -5.20
CA GLU A 168 -0.92 -33.60 -6.23
C GLU A 168 -1.90 -33.63 -7.42
N THR A 169 -1.36 -33.85 -8.61
CA THR A 169 -2.06 -34.48 -9.75
C THR A 169 -1.66 -35.96 -9.81
N LYS A 170 -2.64 -36.87 -9.83
CA LYS A 170 -2.37 -38.31 -10.05
C LYS A 170 -1.56 -38.54 -11.34
N PRO A 171 -0.68 -39.56 -11.38
CA PRO A 171 0.07 -39.89 -12.59
C PRO A 171 -0.89 -40.40 -13.67
N VAL A 172 -1.06 -39.63 -14.74
CA VAL A 172 -1.55 -40.16 -16.02
C VAL A 172 -0.32 -40.70 -16.75
N TYR A 173 -0.32 -41.99 -17.06
CA TYR A 173 0.71 -42.60 -17.90
C TYR A 173 0.74 -41.91 -19.26
N ALA A 174 1.81 -41.18 -19.55
CA ALA A 174 2.11 -40.69 -20.89
C ALA A 174 3.35 -41.44 -21.39
N THR A 175 3.12 -42.49 -22.19
CA THR A 175 4.16 -43.18 -22.95
C THR A 175 4.69 -42.27 -24.04
N SER A 176 5.72 -41.47 -23.75
CA SER A 176 6.46 -40.72 -24.76
C SER A 176 7.88 -40.42 -24.28
N SER A 177 8.85 -40.74 -25.13
CA SER A 177 10.28 -40.62 -24.86
C SER A 177 10.78 -39.21 -25.12
N THR A 178 11.14 -38.47 -24.06
CA THR A 178 12.34 -37.59 -24.03
C THR A 178 12.65 -37.09 -22.62
N LYS A 179 13.91 -36.65 -22.41
CA LYS A 179 14.57 -36.61 -21.11
C LYS A 179 14.15 -35.48 -20.14
N THR A 180 13.74 -35.90 -18.94
CA THR A 180 14.11 -35.38 -17.62
C THR A 180 14.07 -33.87 -17.32
N SER A 181 13.04 -33.47 -16.56
CA SER A 181 13.23 -32.66 -15.34
C SER A 181 12.14 -32.99 -14.31
N SER A 182 12.34 -34.10 -13.59
CA SER A 182 11.40 -34.63 -12.58
C SER A 182 11.44 -33.82 -11.27
N GLY A 183 10.89 -32.61 -11.28
CA GLY A 183 10.66 -31.82 -10.08
C GLY A 183 9.41 -32.29 -9.33
N LYS A 184 9.56 -33.22 -8.37
CA LYS A 184 8.47 -33.51 -7.41
C LYS A 184 8.36 -32.34 -6.44
N ALA A 185 7.23 -31.63 -6.45
CA ALA A 185 6.88 -30.69 -5.40
C ALA A 185 6.11 -31.43 -4.29
N THR A 186 6.82 -31.86 -3.25
CA THR A 186 6.21 -32.33 -2.00
C THR A 186 5.50 -31.15 -1.31
N TYR A 187 4.27 -31.39 -0.86
CA TYR A 187 3.31 -30.49 -0.19
C TYR A 187 3.87 -29.19 0.43
N GLY A 188 3.33 -28.03 0.05
CA GLY A 188 3.67 -26.74 0.67
C GLY A 188 3.02 -25.49 0.06
N ILE A 189 3.18 -24.34 0.72
CA ILE A 189 2.87 -23.02 0.14
C ILE A 189 4.01 -22.60 -0.79
N SER A 190 3.69 -22.17 -2.00
CA SER A 190 4.65 -21.56 -2.91
C SER A 190 4.35 -20.09 -3.15
N LYS A 191 5.40 -19.26 -3.10
CA LYS A 191 5.35 -17.88 -3.59
C LYS A 191 5.08 -17.90 -5.10
N VAL A 192 4.04 -17.19 -5.55
CA VAL A 192 3.72 -17.11 -6.98
C VAL A 192 4.66 -16.14 -7.68
N GLU A 193 5.26 -16.57 -8.79
CA GLU A 193 6.19 -15.76 -9.56
C GLU A 193 5.59 -15.39 -10.92
N GLY A 194 4.75 -14.34 -10.90
CA GLY A 194 4.11 -13.77 -12.09
C GLY A 194 2.80 -14.47 -12.46
N THR A 195 1.69 -13.96 -11.91
CA THR A 195 0.32 -14.48 -12.09
C THR A 195 -0.24 -14.16 -13.48
N SER A 196 0.22 -14.89 -14.50
CA SER A 196 -0.51 -15.07 -15.75
C SER A 196 -1.35 -16.35 -15.65
N ILE A 197 -2.58 -16.27 -15.13
CA ILE A 197 -3.52 -17.40 -15.22
C ILE A 197 -3.94 -17.56 -16.68
N LYS A 198 -3.29 -18.48 -17.39
CA LYS A 198 -3.75 -19.01 -18.69
C LYS A 198 -4.14 -20.47 -18.47
N ASN A 199 -5.31 -20.86 -18.98
CA ASN A 199 -5.81 -22.24 -18.99
C ASN A 199 -5.68 -22.97 -17.63
N LYS A 200 -6.08 -22.30 -16.54
CA LYS A 200 -5.99 -22.80 -15.15
C LYS A 200 -4.57 -23.21 -14.72
N ARG A 201 -3.50 -22.53 -15.16
CA ARG A 201 -2.11 -22.78 -14.72
C ARG A 201 -1.43 -21.53 -14.15
N ILE A 202 -0.46 -21.75 -13.26
CA ILE A 202 0.32 -20.72 -12.55
C ILE A 202 1.81 -21.00 -12.78
N LYS A 203 2.61 -19.94 -12.92
CA LYS A 203 4.07 -20.02 -13.02
C LYS A 203 4.72 -19.91 -11.63
N ILE A 204 5.65 -20.81 -11.36
CA ILE A 204 6.51 -20.82 -10.16
C ILE A 204 7.97 -21.02 -10.60
N ALA A 205 8.93 -20.81 -9.68
CA ALA A 205 10.36 -20.92 -9.97
C ALA A 205 10.77 -22.28 -10.59
N SER A 206 10.06 -23.36 -10.29
CA SER A 206 10.29 -24.72 -10.80
C SER A 206 9.45 -25.11 -12.02
N GLY A 207 8.60 -24.24 -12.57
CA GLY A 207 7.83 -24.51 -13.79
C GLY A 207 6.38 -24.00 -13.79
N TRP A 208 5.49 -24.74 -14.44
CA TRP A 208 4.06 -24.40 -14.56
C TRP A 208 3.17 -25.44 -13.88
N ILE A 209 2.56 -25.06 -12.76
CA ILE A 209 1.60 -25.89 -12.02
C ILE A 209 0.16 -25.61 -12.48
N THR A 210 -0.76 -26.51 -12.18
CA THR A 210 -2.21 -26.22 -12.25
C THR A 210 -2.57 -25.26 -11.11
N ALA A 211 -3.39 -24.26 -11.39
CA ALA A 211 -3.93 -23.36 -10.39
C ALA A 211 -4.87 -24.15 -9.46
N PRO A 212 -4.70 -24.12 -8.13
CA PRO A 212 -5.78 -24.55 -7.25
C PRO A 212 -7.02 -23.67 -7.51
N PRO A 213 -8.25 -24.18 -7.34
CA PRO A 213 -9.40 -23.31 -7.14
C PRO A 213 -9.11 -22.35 -5.96
N TYR A 214 -9.46 -21.09 -6.18
CA TYR A 214 -9.25 -19.99 -5.26
C TYR A 214 -9.82 -20.28 -3.87
N ILE A 215 -8.96 -20.27 -2.85
CA ILE A 215 -9.32 -20.26 -1.43
C ILE A 215 -9.82 -18.85 -1.14
N ASP A 216 -11.12 -18.67 -0.94
CA ASP A 216 -11.68 -17.35 -0.69
C ASP A 216 -11.51 -16.93 0.79
N PRO A 217 -10.65 -15.96 1.14
CA PRO A 217 -10.61 -15.41 2.50
C PRO A 217 -11.90 -14.68 2.88
N PHE A 218 -12.82 -14.46 1.91
CA PHE A 218 -14.16 -13.93 2.11
C PHE A 218 -15.26 -15.00 2.06
N VAL A 219 -14.95 -16.31 2.20
CA VAL A 219 -15.98 -17.24 2.68
C VAL A 219 -16.58 -16.60 3.93
N SER A 220 -17.89 -16.35 3.88
CA SER A 220 -18.62 -15.62 4.91
C SER A 220 -18.29 -16.14 6.30
N LYS A 221 -18.53 -15.37 7.37
CA LYS A 221 -18.30 -15.78 8.77
C LYS A 221 -19.04 -17.05 9.22
N GLY A 222 -19.61 -17.83 8.32
CA GLY A 222 -20.55 -18.91 8.57
C GLY A 222 -21.80 -18.38 9.25
N ILE A 223 -22.54 -19.27 9.89
CA ILE A 223 -23.69 -18.90 10.69
C ILE A 223 -23.19 -18.49 12.08
N GLN A 224 -22.81 -17.21 12.22
CA GLN A 224 -22.13 -16.69 13.40
C GLN A 224 -22.91 -16.98 14.70
N ALA A 225 -24.24 -16.82 14.68
CA ALA A 225 -25.10 -17.11 15.82
C ALA A 225 -24.99 -18.58 16.28
N GLN A 226 -24.96 -19.54 15.35
CA GLN A 226 -24.78 -20.96 15.69
C GLN A 226 -23.37 -21.27 16.17
N GLN A 227 -22.34 -20.58 15.68
CA GLN A 227 -20.97 -20.75 16.17
C GLN A 227 -20.81 -20.28 17.62
N ASP A 228 -21.36 -19.11 17.93
CA ASP A 228 -21.27 -18.51 19.27
C ASP A 228 -22.15 -19.30 20.26
N GLU A 229 -23.29 -19.84 19.82
CA GLU A 229 -24.11 -20.77 20.60
C GLU A 229 -23.43 -22.13 20.83
N ILE A 230 -22.77 -22.71 19.81
CA ILE A 230 -21.95 -23.92 19.96
C ILE A 230 -20.85 -23.69 21.01
N LEU A 231 -20.15 -22.56 20.96
CA LEU A 231 -19.12 -22.21 21.95
C LEU A 231 -19.69 -22.07 23.36
N LYS A 232 -20.86 -21.43 23.50
CA LYS A 232 -21.57 -21.31 24.79
C LYS A 232 -21.89 -22.69 25.38
N ILE A 233 -22.49 -23.58 24.59
CA ILE A 233 -22.84 -24.94 25.02
C ILE A 233 -21.58 -25.76 25.34
N MET A 234 -20.55 -25.68 24.49
CA MET A 234 -19.25 -26.35 24.70
C MET A 234 -18.60 -25.95 26.03
N ASN A 235 -18.60 -24.66 26.37
CA ASN A 235 -18.06 -24.18 27.64
C ASN A 235 -18.93 -24.58 28.84
N ALA A 236 -20.25 -24.72 28.67
CA ALA A 236 -21.12 -25.30 29.70
C ALA A 236 -20.82 -26.79 29.95
N GLU A 237 -20.55 -27.59 28.91
CA GLU A 237 -20.12 -28.99 29.07
C GLU A 237 -18.74 -29.11 29.73
N ARG A 238 -17.80 -28.22 29.39
CA ARG A 238 -16.46 -28.16 30.01
C ARG A 238 -16.52 -27.81 31.50
N ALA A 239 -17.42 -26.92 31.91
CA ALA A 239 -17.61 -26.57 33.31
C ALA A 239 -18.01 -27.78 34.17
N LYS A 240 -18.85 -28.70 33.65
CA LYS A 240 -19.29 -29.92 34.37
C LYS A 240 -18.15 -30.87 34.76
N VAL A 241 -16.99 -30.79 34.09
CA VAL A 241 -15.79 -31.62 34.37
C VAL A 241 -14.63 -30.80 34.95
N GLY A 242 -14.88 -29.55 35.35
CA GLY A 242 -13.85 -28.63 35.84
C GLY A 242 -12.76 -28.36 34.81
N ALA A 243 -13.11 -28.26 33.53
CA ALA A 243 -12.22 -27.79 32.47
C ALA A 243 -12.42 -26.27 32.26
N GLN A 244 -11.33 -25.53 32.08
CA GLN A 244 -11.38 -24.09 31.83
C GLN A 244 -12.12 -23.76 30.52
N PRO A 245 -12.87 -22.65 30.43
CA PRO A 245 -13.58 -22.29 29.21
C PRO A 245 -12.60 -22.02 28.06
N LEU A 246 -12.95 -22.47 26.87
CA LEU A 246 -12.21 -22.18 25.64
C LEU A 246 -12.48 -20.74 25.22
N VAL A 247 -11.41 -20.04 24.82
CA VAL A 247 -11.47 -18.69 24.24
C VAL A 247 -11.61 -18.81 22.72
N LYS A 248 -12.54 -18.04 22.13
CA LYS A 248 -12.71 -17.96 20.68
C LYS A 248 -11.45 -17.38 20.02
N ASP A 249 -10.94 -18.06 19.00
CA ASP A 249 -9.82 -17.58 18.19
C ASP A 249 -10.28 -17.27 16.76
N GLU A 250 -10.14 -16.01 16.34
CA GLU A 250 -10.56 -15.51 15.02
C GLU A 250 -9.81 -16.16 13.84
N THR A 251 -8.61 -16.70 14.08
CA THR A 251 -7.80 -17.39 13.07
C THR A 251 -8.32 -18.81 12.90
N LEU A 252 -8.50 -19.52 14.02
CA LEU A 252 -9.08 -20.87 14.01
C LEU A 252 -10.53 -20.86 13.51
N SER A 253 -11.34 -19.84 13.84
CA SER A 253 -12.74 -19.77 13.38
C SER A 253 -12.83 -19.68 11.86
N LYS A 254 -11.93 -18.93 11.21
CA LYS A 254 -11.86 -18.88 9.74
C LYS A 254 -11.40 -20.21 9.15
N ILE A 255 -10.40 -20.87 9.76
CA ILE A 255 -9.95 -22.21 9.36
C ILE A 255 -11.09 -23.23 9.47
N ALA A 256 -11.85 -23.20 10.57
CA ALA A 256 -13.01 -24.05 10.79
C ALA A 256 -14.10 -23.79 9.72
N VAL A 257 -14.45 -22.52 9.46
CA VAL A 257 -15.38 -22.14 8.39
C VAL A 257 -14.92 -22.66 7.02
N LEU A 258 -13.64 -22.53 6.68
CA LEU A 258 -13.08 -23.05 5.42
C LEU A 258 -13.19 -24.58 5.33
N ARG A 259 -12.92 -25.31 6.42
CA ARG A 259 -13.11 -26.77 6.48
C ARG A 259 -14.57 -27.19 6.29
N ALA A 260 -15.50 -26.48 6.93
CA ALA A 260 -16.93 -26.72 6.77
C ALA A 260 -17.41 -26.44 5.34
N TYR A 261 -16.97 -25.31 4.76
CA TYR A 261 -17.25 -24.92 3.38
C TYR A 261 -16.71 -25.92 2.36
N ASP A 262 -15.47 -26.36 2.54
CA ASP A 262 -14.81 -27.31 1.66
C ASP A 262 -15.51 -28.68 1.64
N MET A 263 -15.85 -29.22 2.81
CA MET A 263 -16.61 -30.47 2.93
C MET A 263 -17.99 -30.37 2.24
N ILE A 264 -18.76 -29.29 2.51
CA ILE A 264 -20.11 -29.17 1.97
C ILE A 264 -20.13 -28.88 0.45
N THR A 265 -19.16 -28.10 -0.06
CA THR A 265 -19.10 -27.79 -1.50
C THR A 265 -18.57 -28.95 -2.35
N HIS A 266 -17.57 -29.69 -1.86
CA HIS A 266 -17.01 -30.85 -2.57
C HIS A 266 -17.71 -32.18 -2.21
N ARG A 267 -18.81 -32.13 -1.45
CA ARG A 267 -19.68 -33.27 -1.11
C ARG A 267 -18.92 -34.46 -0.51
N TYR A 268 -18.01 -34.18 0.42
CA TYR A 268 -17.31 -35.18 1.20
C TYR A 268 -17.39 -34.85 2.70
N PHE A 269 -17.15 -35.83 3.57
CA PHE A 269 -17.18 -35.62 5.01
C PHE A 269 -16.08 -36.47 5.67
N SER A 270 -14.96 -35.83 5.99
CA SER A 270 -13.75 -36.51 6.47
C SER A 270 -12.75 -35.52 7.09
N HIS A 271 -12.00 -36.00 8.09
CA HIS A 271 -10.83 -35.29 8.63
C HIS A 271 -9.68 -35.20 7.62
N TYR A 272 -9.57 -36.20 6.73
CA TYR A 272 -8.66 -36.20 5.58
C TYR A 272 -9.37 -35.64 4.36
N ALA A 273 -8.80 -34.61 3.73
CA ALA A 273 -9.32 -34.03 2.50
C ALA A 273 -8.36 -34.27 1.34
N THR A 274 -8.89 -34.73 0.21
CA THR A 274 -8.21 -34.76 -1.10
C THR A 274 -8.55 -33.52 -1.95
N SER A 275 -9.36 -32.62 -1.39
CA SER A 275 -9.73 -31.33 -1.94
C SER A 275 -8.56 -30.33 -1.89
N THR A 276 -8.80 -29.14 -2.46
CA THR A 276 -7.79 -28.07 -2.53
C THR A 276 -7.48 -27.41 -1.18
N TYR A 277 -8.41 -27.43 -0.22
CA TYR A 277 -8.19 -26.80 1.09
C TYR A 277 -7.39 -27.72 2.03
N GLY A 278 -7.45 -29.03 1.82
CA GLY A 278 -6.75 -30.01 2.64
C GLY A 278 -7.36 -30.21 4.04
N PRO A 279 -6.76 -31.11 4.84
CA PRO A 279 -7.13 -31.33 6.23
C PRO A 279 -6.80 -30.10 7.10
N TYR A 280 -7.41 -29.98 8.28
CA TYR A 280 -7.32 -28.74 9.08
C TYR A 280 -5.88 -28.32 9.43
N TYR A 281 -5.00 -29.27 9.75
CA TYR A 281 -3.60 -28.97 10.11
C TYR A 281 -2.84 -28.31 8.94
N THR A 282 -3.21 -28.62 7.69
CA THR A 282 -2.68 -27.92 6.52
C THR A 282 -3.05 -26.44 6.56
N LEU A 283 -4.31 -26.10 6.87
CA LEU A 283 -4.77 -24.71 6.97
C LEU A 283 -4.17 -23.97 8.17
N VAL A 284 -4.04 -24.64 9.33
CA VAL A 284 -3.38 -24.08 10.54
C VAL A 284 -1.92 -23.73 10.24
N ASN A 285 -1.18 -24.66 9.63
CA ASN A 285 0.21 -24.43 9.20
C ASN A 285 0.31 -23.36 8.12
N GLN A 286 -0.60 -23.36 7.13
CA GLN A 286 -0.63 -22.36 6.06
C GLN A 286 -0.78 -20.93 6.60
N TRP A 287 -1.56 -20.76 7.66
CA TRP A 287 -1.85 -19.46 8.27
C TRP A 287 -0.82 -19.08 9.34
N ASN A 288 0.26 -19.88 9.49
CA ASN A 288 1.31 -19.73 10.48
C ASN A 288 0.75 -19.57 11.91
N TYR A 289 -0.32 -20.30 12.22
CA TYR A 289 -0.92 -20.32 13.54
C TYR A 289 -0.14 -21.29 14.42
N TRP A 290 0.45 -20.77 15.49
CA TRP A 290 1.27 -21.57 16.41
C TRP A 290 0.44 -22.15 17.55
N TYR A 291 0.78 -23.39 17.94
CA TYR A 291 0.13 -24.19 18.97
C TYR A 291 1.08 -25.28 19.50
N TRP A 292 0.86 -25.75 20.73
CA TRP A 292 1.52 -26.94 21.29
C TRP A 292 0.79 -28.25 20.95
N ALA A 293 -0.54 -28.21 20.96
CA ALA A 293 -1.41 -29.32 20.58
C ALA A 293 -2.66 -28.77 19.87
N SER A 294 -3.25 -29.54 18.95
CA SER A 294 -4.48 -29.17 18.25
C SER A 294 -5.33 -30.38 17.88
N GLY A 295 -6.61 -30.15 17.62
CA GLY A 295 -7.57 -31.18 17.25
C GLY A 295 -8.72 -30.64 16.40
N GLU A 296 -9.42 -31.51 15.68
CA GLU A 296 -10.61 -31.18 14.90
C GLU A 296 -11.78 -32.09 15.31
N ASN A 297 -12.98 -31.52 15.42
CA ASN A 297 -14.24 -32.24 15.37
C ASN A 297 -15.04 -31.80 14.13
N ILE A 298 -15.75 -32.72 13.49
CA ILE A 298 -16.61 -32.44 12.32
C ILE A 298 -18.01 -33.03 12.55
N ALA A 299 -19.06 -32.38 12.05
CA ALA A 299 -20.43 -32.88 12.07
C ALA A 299 -21.22 -32.33 10.87
N ALA A 300 -22.29 -33.01 10.44
CA ALA A 300 -23.10 -32.59 9.31
C ALA A 300 -24.59 -32.92 9.49
N GLY A 301 -25.45 -32.18 8.78
CA GLY A 301 -26.89 -32.45 8.69
C GLY A 301 -27.76 -31.89 9.83
N ALA A 302 -27.19 -31.34 10.89
CA ALA A 302 -27.95 -30.76 12.00
C ALA A 302 -28.64 -29.44 11.62
N SER A 303 -29.74 -29.11 12.31
CA SER A 303 -30.49 -27.86 12.15
C SER A 303 -30.14 -26.79 13.20
N SER A 304 -29.55 -27.17 14.34
CA SER A 304 -29.26 -26.28 15.47
C SER A 304 -27.88 -26.51 16.10
N ALA A 305 -27.39 -25.50 16.83
CA ALA A 305 -26.16 -25.59 17.62
C ALA A 305 -26.23 -26.70 18.69
N ALA A 306 -27.37 -26.83 19.36
CA ALA A 306 -27.60 -27.86 20.37
C ALA A 306 -27.57 -29.27 19.77
N GLN A 307 -28.14 -29.47 18.57
CA GLN A 307 -28.08 -30.76 17.88
C GLN A 307 -26.63 -31.10 17.48
N TYR A 308 -25.87 -30.14 16.95
CA TYR A 308 -24.45 -30.34 16.67
C TYR A 308 -23.65 -30.74 17.92
N MET A 309 -23.85 -30.04 19.04
CA MET A 309 -23.20 -30.40 20.31
C MET A 309 -23.63 -31.77 20.83
N ASN A 310 -24.90 -32.16 20.71
CA ASN A 310 -25.36 -33.50 21.06
C ASN A 310 -24.68 -34.59 20.21
N MET A 311 -24.50 -34.37 18.90
CA MET A 311 -23.78 -35.30 18.02
C MET A 311 -22.32 -35.49 18.44
N TRP A 312 -21.63 -34.40 18.79
CA TRP A 312 -20.24 -34.48 19.26
C TRP A 312 -20.12 -35.08 20.67
N MET A 313 -20.99 -34.73 21.61
CA MET A 313 -20.94 -35.23 22.99
C MET A 313 -21.30 -36.71 23.12
N ASN A 314 -22.08 -37.27 22.18
CA ASN A 314 -22.38 -38.71 22.13
C ASN A 314 -21.32 -39.52 21.36
N SER A 315 -20.25 -38.89 20.86
CA SER A 315 -19.13 -39.56 20.21
C SER A 315 -17.88 -39.47 21.10
N PRO A 316 -17.32 -40.60 21.59
CA PRO A 316 -16.22 -40.58 22.56
C PRO A 316 -15.00 -39.76 22.13
N GLY A 317 -14.59 -39.86 20.85
CA GLY A 317 -13.46 -39.08 20.33
C GLY A 317 -13.73 -37.58 20.26
N HIS A 318 -14.90 -37.18 19.77
CA HIS A 318 -15.27 -35.76 19.69
C HIS A 318 -15.48 -35.14 21.09
N LYS A 319 -16.11 -35.89 22.01
CA LYS A 319 -16.25 -35.52 23.42
C LYS A 319 -14.88 -35.36 24.10
N ALA A 320 -13.93 -36.24 23.82
CA ALA A 320 -12.57 -36.13 24.36
C ALA A 320 -11.89 -34.82 23.94
N ASN A 321 -12.01 -34.41 22.66
CA ASN A 321 -11.53 -33.10 22.20
C ASN A 321 -12.22 -31.92 22.93
N ILE A 322 -13.55 -31.94 23.03
CA ILE A 322 -14.33 -30.88 23.70
C ILE A 322 -13.94 -30.72 25.17
N LEU A 323 -13.74 -31.82 25.89
CA LEU A 323 -13.46 -31.82 27.33
C LEU A 323 -11.97 -31.80 27.67
N ASN A 324 -11.06 -31.82 26.69
CA ASN A 324 -9.62 -31.81 26.90
C ASN A 324 -9.18 -30.53 27.64
N LYS A 325 -8.61 -30.69 28.84
CA LYS A 325 -8.18 -29.59 29.71
C LYS A 325 -6.98 -28.82 29.18
N ASN A 326 -6.22 -29.38 28.24
CA ASN A 326 -5.03 -28.74 27.67
C ASN A 326 -5.39 -27.69 26.60
N TYR A 327 -6.54 -27.83 25.92
CA TYR A 327 -6.99 -26.84 24.94
C TYR A 327 -7.54 -25.59 25.64
N ASN A 328 -7.10 -24.42 25.18
CA ASN A 328 -7.47 -23.09 25.69
C ASN A 328 -7.93 -22.12 24.58
N ARG A 329 -7.89 -22.55 23.31
CA ARG A 329 -8.42 -21.85 22.13
C ARG A 329 -9.33 -22.74 21.32
N VAL A 330 -10.34 -22.15 20.69
CA VAL A 330 -11.18 -22.83 19.71
C VAL A 330 -11.66 -21.90 18.61
N GLY A 331 -11.70 -22.42 17.39
CA GLY A 331 -12.46 -21.87 16.27
C GLY A 331 -13.66 -22.75 15.98
N VAL A 332 -14.81 -22.14 15.73
CA VAL A 332 -16.03 -22.86 15.31
C VAL A 332 -16.44 -22.36 13.94
N GLY A 333 -16.76 -23.30 13.04
CA GLY A 333 -17.30 -23.05 11.71
C GLY A 333 -18.65 -23.74 11.53
N VAL A 334 -19.59 -23.08 10.86
CA VAL A 334 -20.90 -23.65 10.49
C VAL A 334 -21.30 -23.07 9.14
N VAL A 335 -21.53 -23.92 8.14
CA VAL A 335 -21.81 -23.55 6.75
C VAL A 335 -22.99 -24.35 6.22
N LYS A 336 -24.02 -23.67 5.69
CA LYS A 336 -25.15 -24.30 4.99
C LYS A 336 -24.74 -24.78 3.61
N SER A 337 -25.38 -25.84 3.14
CA SER A 337 -25.23 -26.27 1.74
C SER A 337 -25.79 -25.22 0.78
N PRO A 338 -25.07 -24.88 -0.31
CA PRO A 338 -25.60 -24.04 -1.37
C PRO A 338 -26.56 -24.79 -2.31
N THR A 339 -26.66 -26.13 -2.21
CA THR A 339 -27.50 -26.97 -3.07
C THR A 339 -28.31 -27.99 -2.28
N THR A 340 -29.50 -28.34 -2.77
CA THR A 340 -30.28 -29.49 -2.27
C THR A 340 -29.63 -30.83 -2.66
N GLY A 341 -29.98 -31.92 -1.95
CA GLY A 341 -29.53 -33.28 -2.28
C GLY A 341 -28.25 -33.78 -1.60
N TRP A 342 -27.75 -33.09 -0.56
CA TRP A 342 -26.70 -33.57 0.34
C TRP A 342 -27.00 -33.11 1.78
N TYR A 343 -26.05 -33.16 2.71
CA TYR A 343 -26.23 -32.59 4.05
C TYR A 343 -26.72 -31.14 3.99
N SER A 344 -27.66 -30.78 4.86
CA SER A 344 -28.23 -29.41 4.94
C SER A 344 -27.20 -28.36 5.36
N SER A 345 -26.25 -28.74 6.22
CA SER A 345 -25.12 -27.93 6.65
C SER A 345 -23.98 -28.81 7.20
N VAL A 346 -22.79 -28.25 7.30
CA VAL A 346 -21.60 -28.85 7.95
C VAL A 346 -21.10 -27.90 9.02
N ALA A 347 -20.68 -28.45 10.16
CA ALA A 347 -20.04 -27.73 11.25
C ALA A 347 -18.70 -28.37 11.63
N THR A 348 -17.80 -27.54 12.12
CA THR A 348 -16.42 -27.90 12.48
C THR A 348 -16.01 -27.16 13.76
N GLN A 349 -15.17 -27.82 14.55
CA GLN A 349 -14.48 -27.23 15.70
C GLN A 349 -13.00 -27.49 15.51
N VAL A 350 -12.16 -26.45 15.60
CA VAL A 350 -10.70 -26.57 15.57
C VAL A 350 -10.17 -26.05 16.90
N PHE A 351 -9.56 -26.94 17.67
CA PHE A 351 -9.04 -26.66 19.02
C PHE A 351 -7.54 -26.41 18.96
N ALA A 352 -7.04 -25.57 19.87
CA ALA A 352 -5.61 -25.45 20.11
C ALA A 352 -5.28 -25.24 21.59
N GLN A 353 -4.07 -25.66 21.95
CA GLN A 353 -3.33 -25.23 23.12
C GLN A 353 -2.30 -24.19 22.67
N GLN A 354 -2.44 -22.94 23.16
CA GLN A 354 -1.42 -21.89 23.10
C GLN A 354 -0.70 -21.76 24.44
#